data_AF-A0A2W6SYT2-F1
#
_entry.id   AF-A0A2W6SYT2-F1
#
_cell.length_a   1.000
_cell.length_b   1.000
_cell.length_c   1.000
_cell.angle_alpha   90.00
_cell.angle_beta   90.00
_cell.angle_gamma   90.00
#
_symmetry.space_group_name_H-M   'P 1'
#
loop_
_entity.id
_entity.type
_entity.pdbx_description
1 polymer ?
#
loop_
_entity_poly.entity_id
_entity_poly.type
_entity_poly.pdbx_seq_one_letter_code
_entity_poly.pdbx_strand_id
1 'polypeptide(L)'
;MQTNFFRHIAKMDLTGDLQITLRPTTENCFVLSILLSNEQCGDEARKLIPPLNLRGTAEELDNGFFEQITTPLQTASGLMVDMEAFMKQLEEVKKKSAMEKEKTDKEKKEKDTKEKKYKEALQKAEELEKEGKYKDAWTALPKASDYPDFAEVIRGKQDEYSKFLAPNLFTESNDNNVPTETT
;
A
#
# COMPACT_ATOMS: atom_id res chain seq x y z
N MET A 1 51.50 32.38 -6.28
CA MET A 1 51.17 30.94 -6.26
C MET A 1 49.71 30.79 -6.66
N GLN A 2 49.37 29.82 -7.51
CA GLN A 2 48.00 29.61 -7.97
C GLN A 2 47.24 28.79 -6.91
N THR A 3 46.25 29.39 -6.26
CA THR A 3 45.43 28.74 -5.23
C THR A 3 44.43 27.80 -5.89
N ASN A 4 44.57 26.49 -5.65
CA ASN A 4 43.73 25.44 -6.26
C ASN A 4 42.40 25.23 -5.53
N PHE A 5 41.84 26.28 -4.91
CA PHE A 5 40.70 26.19 -4.00
C PHE A 5 39.48 25.52 -4.66
N PHE A 6 39.00 26.09 -5.77
CA PHE A 6 37.82 25.57 -6.47
C PHE A 6 38.04 24.18 -7.08
N ARG A 7 39.29 23.84 -7.45
CA ARG A 7 39.61 22.48 -7.95
C ARG A 7 39.52 21.44 -6.84
N HIS A 8 39.87 21.79 -5.61
CA HIS A 8 39.71 20.88 -4.48
C HIS A 8 38.24 20.70 -4.13
N ILE A 9 37.45 21.77 -4.11
CA ILE A 9 35.99 21.68 -3.91
C ILE A 9 35.35 20.81 -5.00
N ALA A 10 35.71 20.99 -6.27
CA ALA A 10 35.18 20.18 -7.37
C ALA A 10 35.56 18.70 -7.26
N LYS A 11 36.74 18.36 -6.70
CA LYS A 11 37.15 16.97 -6.46
C LYS A 11 36.37 16.28 -5.36
N MET A 12 35.72 17.03 -4.46
CA MET A 12 34.95 16.45 -3.36
C MET A 12 33.59 15.90 -3.81
N ASP A 13 33.14 16.25 -5.01
CA ASP A 13 31.88 15.78 -5.61
C ASP A 13 30.67 15.96 -4.67
N LEU A 14 30.60 17.13 -4.02
CA LEU A 14 29.54 17.45 -3.07
C LEU A 14 28.22 17.69 -3.81
N THR A 15 27.13 17.18 -3.25
CA THR A 15 25.78 17.39 -3.77
C THR A 15 25.04 18.42 -2.91
N GLY A 16 24.72 19.58 -3.50
CA GLY A 16 24.00 20.68 -2.84
C GLY A 16 24.74 22.01 -2.92
N ASP A 17 24.18 23.02 -2.26
CA ASP A 17 24.72 24.37 -2.14
C ASP A 17 25.68 24.46 -0.95
N LEU A 18 26.93 24.82 -1.24
CA LEU A 18 27.96 25.05 -0.22
C LEU A 18 27.99 26.54 0.16
N GLN A 19 27.54 26.86 1.38
CA GLN A 19 27.64 28.20 1.95
C GLN A 19 28.87 28.30 2.84
N ILE A 20 29.73 29.28 2.55
CA ILE A 20 30.93 29.56 3.34
C ILE A 20 30.85 30.98 3.87
N THR A 21 30.85 31.12 5.20
CA THR A 21 30.83 32.41 5.89
C THR A 21 32.14 32.61 6.64
N LEU A 22 32.87 33.68 6.33
CA LEU A 22 34.10 34.06 7.02
C LEU A 22 33.83 35.30 7.89
N ARG A 23 34.12 35.21 9.18
CA ARG A 23 34.01 36.32 10.13
C ARG A 23 35.39 36.66 10.72
N PRO A 24 35.94 37.87 10.46
CA PRO A 24 37.15 38.32 11.13
C PRO A 24 36.89 38.61 12.62
N THR A 25 37.88 38.35 13.47
CA THR A 25 37.84 38.63 14.91
C THR A 25 39.01 39.52 15.35
N THR A 26 38.96 40.08 16.56
CA THR A 26 39.85 41.14 17.07
C THR A 26 41.32 40.74 17.32
N GLU A 27 41.75 39.55 16.90
CA GLU A 27 43.08 38.98 17.17
C GLU A 27 43.76 38.41 15.92
N ASN A 28 43.49 38.99 14.74
CA ASN A 28 43.98 38.45 13.45
C ASN A 28 43.55 37.00 13.17
N CYS A 29 42.50 36.55 13.88
CA CYS A 29 41.87 35.25 13.75
C CYS A 29 40.59 35.39 12.92
N PHE A 30 40.21 34.30 12.27
CA PHE A 30 38.97 34.17 11.53
C PHE A 30 38.14 33.03 12.10
N VAL A 31 36.82 33.22 12.09
CA VAL A 31 35.83 32.17 12.32
C VAL A 31 35.19 31.88 10.98
N LEU A 32 35.36 30.65 10.53
CA LEU A 32 34.88 30.16 9.26
C LEU A 32 33.73 29.18 9.52
N SER A 33 32.56 29.45 8.97
CA SER A 33 31.38 28.60 9.08
C SER A 33 31.03 28.06 7.70
N ILE A 34 30.97 26.74 7.57
CA ILE A 34 30.66 26.05 6.31
C ILE A 34 29.39 25.25 6.50
N LEU A 35 28.38 25.52 5.68
CA LEU A 35 27.12 24.81 5.67
C LEU A 35 26.89 24.23 4.27
N LEU A 36 26.73 22.92 4.19
CA LEU A 36 26.24 22.25 2.98
C LEU A 36 24.72 22.15 3.09
N SER A 37 23.99 22.60 2.08
CA SER A 37 22.52 22.55 2.01
C SER A 37 22.08 21.89 0.71
N ASN A 38 21.38 20.76 0.77
CA ASN A 38 20.83 20.13 -0.42
C ASN A 38 19.30 20.31 -0.50
N GLU A 39 18.82 21.22 -1.34
CA GLU A 39 17.39 21.46 -1.53
C GLU A 39 16.65 20.27 -2.18
N GLN A 40 17.37 19.40 -2.90
CA GLN A 40 16.80 18.21 -3.57
C GLN A 40 16.46 17.09 -2.58
N CYS A 41 17.13 17.06 -1.43
CA CYS A 41 16.81 16.13 -0.35
C CYS A 41 15.50 16.60 0.31
N GLY A 42 14.36 16.00 -0.02
CA GLY A 42 13.04 16.38 0.51
C GLY A 42 12.84 16.16 2.02
N ASP A 43 13.90 15.79 2.75
CA ASP A 43 13.88 15.52 4.19
C ASP A 43 14.23 16.79 4.98
N GLU A 44 13.38 17.13 5.96
CA GLU A 44 13.62 18.25 6.88
C GLU A 44 14.83 18.01 7.81
N ALA A 45 15.28 16.76 7.96
CA ALA A 45 16.50 16.39 8.68
C ALA A 45 17.76 16.99 8.06
N ARG A 46 17.73 17.43 6.79
CA ARG A 46 18.82 18.21 6.18
C ARG A 46 19.15 19.49 6.96
N LYS A 47 18.14 20.09 7.62
CA LYS A 47 18.29 21.30 8.46
C LYS A 47 18.89 21.00 9.83
N LEU A 48 18.96 19.73 10.23
CA LEU A 48 19.59 19.30 11.47
C LEU A 48 21.10 19.14 11.33
N ILE A 49 21.62 19.10 10.09
CA ILE A 49 23.06 18.99 9.85
C ILE A 49 23.70 20.32 10.29
N PRO A 50 24.53 20.29 11.34
CA PRO A 50 25.10 21.52 11.88
C PRO A 50 26.17 22.08 10.93
N PRO A 51 26.34 23.40 10.86
CA PRO A 51 27.43 24.00 10.12
C PRO A 51 28.78 23.64 10.76
N LEU A 52 29.77 23.33 9.93
CA LEU A 52 31.14 23.12 10.35
C LEU A 52 31.80 24.46 10.65
N ASN A 53 32.19 24.67 11.90
CA ASN A 53 32.84 25.91 12.33
C ASN A 53 34.32 25.66 12.61
N LEU A 54 35.18 26.40 11.94
CA LEU A 54 36.63 26.40 12.14
C LEU A 54 37.06 27.77 12.66
N ARG A 55 38.07 27.78 13.53
CA ARG A 55 38.68 29.02 14.03
C ARG A 55 40.19 28.90 13.93
N GLY A 56 40.83 29.92 13.40
CA GLY A 56 42.29 29.97 13.29
C GLY A 56 42.76 31.26 12.64
N THR A 57 44.07 31.41 12.56
CA THR A 57 44.73 32.43 11.75
C THR A 57 44.60 32.11 10.26
N ALA A 58 44.92 33.08 9.39
CA ALA A 58 44.90 32.85 7.94
C ALA A 58 45.81 31.69 7.51
N GLU A 59 47.02 31.56 8.08
CA GLU A 59 47.96 30.47 7.75
C GLU A 59 47.45 29.10 8.19
N GLU A 60 46.87 28.99 9.39
CA GLU A 60 46.33 27.72 9.89
C GLU A 60 45.15 27.25 9.03
N LEU A 61 44.29 28.19 8.64
CA LEU A 61 43.18 27.90 7.74
C LEU A 61 43.71 27.53 6.36
N ASP A 62 44.61 28.28 5.75
CA ASP A 62 45.12 27.96 4.40
C ASP A 62 45.78 26.57 4.32
N ASN A 63 46.53 26.18 5.35
CA ASN A 63 47.22 24.89 5.39
C ASN A 63 46.29 23.72 5.77
N GLY A 64 45.36 23.94 6.71
CA GLY A 64 44.52 22.88 7.28
C GLY A 64 43.09 22.81 6.75
N PHE A 65 42.63 23.80 5.98
CA PHE A 65 41.22 23.92 5.58
C PHE A 65 40.72 22.67 4.88
N PHE A 66 41.37 22.23 3.80
CA PHE A 66 40.90 21.08 3.04
C PHE A 66 40.96 19.78 3.85
N GLU A 67 41.98 19.57 4.66
CA GLU A 67 42.07 18.39 5.52
C GLU A 67 40.94 18.34 6.56
N GLN A 68 40.58 19.50 7.12
CA GLN A 68 39.53 19.61 8.14
C GLN A 68 38.11 19.57 7.55
N ILE A 69 37.89 20.06 6.32
CA ILE A 69 36.54 20.14 5.73
C ILE A 69 36.19 18.95 4.85
N THR A 70 37.17 18.23 4.28
CA THR A 70 36.91 17.16 3.31
C THR A 70 36.05 16.05 3.92
N THR A 71 36.50 15.46 5.04
CA THR A 71 35.81 14.33 5.68
C THR A 71 34.40 14.70 6.17
N PRO A 72 34.19 15.81 6.90
CA PRO A 72 32.87 16.20 7.36
C PRO A 72 31.91 16.54 6.21
N LEU A 73 32.38 17.25 5.16
CA LEU A 73 31.53 17.61 4.03
C LEU A 73 31.15 16.41 3.18
N GLN A 74 32.08 15.48 2.93
CA GLN A 74 31.76 14.24 2.22
C GLN A 74 30.77 13.39 3.01
N THR A 75 30.93 13.30 4.33
CA THR A 75 29.98 12.59 5.19
C THR A 75 28.59 13.23 5.16
N ALA A 76 28.52 14.57 5.27
CA ALA A 76 27.26 15.30 5.19
C ALA A 76 26.58 15.14 3.82
N SER A 77 27.36 15.25 2.74
CA SER A 77 26.86 15.06 1.37
C SER A 77 26.34 13.63 1.15
N GLY A 78 27.11 12.61 1.55
CA GLY A 78 26.71 11.21 1.44
C GLY A 78 25.42 10.93 2.20
N LEU A 79 25.31 11.42 3.44
CA LEU A 79 24.11 11.28 4.25
C LEU A 79 22.87 11.87 3.57
N MET A 80 22.99 13.07 2.97
CA MET A 80 21.87 13.71 2.26
C MET A 80 21.43 12.91 1.02
N VAL A 81 22.37 12.33 0.27
CA VAL A 81 22.11 11.49 -0.91
C VAL A 81 21.44 10.17 -0.50
N ASP A 82 21.94 9.53 0.56
CA ASP A 82 21.38 8.29 1.09
C ASP A 82 19.96 8.50 1.62
N MET A 83 19.71 9.62 2.32
CA MET A 83 18.37 9.99 2.79
C MET A 83 17.40 10.25 1.62
N GLU A 84 17.85 10.91 0.56
CA GLU A 84 17.03 11.12 -0.64
C GLU A 84 16.70 9.81 -1.35
N ALA A 85 17.70 8.94 -1.55
CA ALA A 85 17.53 7.63 -2.17
C ALA A 85 16.59 6.75 -1.35
N PHE A 86 16.75 6.75 -0.02
CA PHE A 86 15.86 6.05 0.89
C PHE A 86 14.43 6.58 0.81
N MET A 87 14.22 7.90 0.79
CA MET A 87 12.90 8.51 0.66
C MET A 87 12.23 8.18 -0.68
N LYS A 88 12.98 8.22 -1.79
CA LYS A 88 12.49 7.79 -3.12
C LYS A 88 12.08 6.32 -3.12
N GLN A 89 12.94 5.43 -2.59
CA GLN A 89 12.62 4.01 -2.45
C GLN A 89 11.40 3.79 -1.55
N LEU A 90 11.28 4.53 -0.46
CA LEU A 90 10.16 4.45 0.47
C LEU A 90 8.86 4.93 -0.20
N GLU A 91 8.90 5.99 -1.01
CA GLU A 91 7.75 6.39 -1.85
C GLU A 91 7.38 5.31 -2.87
N GLU A 92 8.35 4.69 -3.53
CA GLU A 92 8.09 3.60 -4.48
C GLU A 92 7.50 2.37 -3.79
N VAL A 93 8.01 2.00 -2.62
CA VAL A 93 7.46 0.92 -1.79
C VAL A 93 6.06 1.30 -1.32
N LYS A 94 5.83 2.53 -0.83
CA LYS A 94 4.49 3.00 -0.47
C LYS A 94 3.52 2.97 -1.64
N LYS A 95 3.95 3.37 -2.85
CA LYS A 95 3.13 3.31 -4.07
C LYS A 95 2.78 1.86 -4.43
N LYS A 96 3.77 0.95 -4.39
CA LYS A 96 3.55 -0.49 -4.62
C LYS A 96 2.65 -1.11 -3.55
N SER A 97 2.88 -0.82 -2.27
CA SER A 97 2.06 -1.27 -1.16
C SER A 97 0.66 -0.67 -1.15
N ALA A 98 0.46 0.56 -1.65
CA ALA A 98 -0.86 1.17 -1.82
C ALA A 98 -1.62 0.49 -2.96
N MET A 99 -0.96 0.18 -4.08
CA MET A 99 -1.55 -0.61 -5.17
C MET A 99 -1.89 -2.03 -4.73
N GLU A 100 -1.06 -2.65 -3.87
CA GLU A 100 -1.32 -3.99 -3.33
C GLU A 100 -2.44 -3.96 -2.28
N LYS A 101 -2.50 -2.94 -1.43
CA LYS A 101 -3.62 -2.72 -0.50
C LYS A 101 -4.93 -2.41 -1.22
N GLU A 102 -4.94 -1.63 -2.31
CA GLU A 102 -6.16 -1.40 -3.09
C GLU A 102 -6.65 -2.64 -3.83
N LYS A 103 -5.75 -3.50 -4.32
CA LYS A 103 -6.14 -4.80 -4.89
C LYS A 103 -6.76 -5.71 -3.82
N THR A 104 -6.13 -5.77 -2.64
CA THR A 104 -6.62 -6.61 -1.54
C THR A 104 -7.92 -6.10 -0.91
N ASP A 105 -8.15 -4.78 -0.85
CA ASP A 105 -9.38 -4.20 -0.29
C ASP A 105 -10.58 -4.34 -1.24
N LYS A 106 -10.35 -4.31 -2.57
CA LYS A 106 -11.40 -4.59 -3.57
C LYS A 106 -11.85 -6.05 -3.53
N GLU A 107 -10.92 -7.00 -3.44
CA GLU A 107 -11.26 -8.43 -3.35
C GLU A 107 -11.98 -8.79 -2.02
N LYS A 108 -11.65 -8.13 -0.91
CA LYS A 108 -12.36 -8.33 0.37
C LYS A 108 -13.76 -7.70 0.40
N LYS A 109 -13.97 -6.51 -0.18
CA LYS A 109 -15.30 -5.87 -0.23
C LYS A 109 -16.29 -6.63 -1.13
N GLU A 110 -15.81 -7.24 -2.21
CA GLU A 110 -16.68 -8.06 -3.06
C GLU A 110 -17.05 -9.40 -2.42
N LYS A 111 -16.14 -10.05 -1.67
CA LYS A 111 -16.48 -11.25 -0.89
C LYS A 111 -17.46 -10.96 0.24
N ASP A 112 -17.24 -9.92 1.05
CA ASP A 112 -18.11 -9.60 2.20
C ASP A 112 -19.54 -9.21 1.77
N THR A 113 -19.69 -8.51 0.64
CA THR A 113 -21.01 -8.12 0.12
C THR A 113 -21.77 -9.32 -0.47
N LYS A 114 -21.07 -10.24 -1.15
CA LYS A 114 -21.67 -11.47 -1.68
C LYS A 114 -22.06 -12.42 -0.54
N GLU A 115 -21.21 -12.58 0.47
CA GLU A 115 -21.50 -13.39 1.65
C GLU A 115 -22.70 -12.88 2.46
N LYS A 116 -22.84 -11.55 2.63
CA LYS A 116 -24.00 -10.96 3.30
C LYS A 116 -25.31 -11.23 2.56
N LYS A 117 -25.35 -10.97 1.25
CA LYS A 117 -26.54 -11.23 0.43
C LYS A 117 -26.91 -12.71 0.38
N TYR A 118 -25.91 -13.61 0.35
CA TYR A 118 -26.13 -15.05 0.45
C TYR A 118 -26.78 -15.43 1.78
N LYS A 119 -26.25 -14.95 2.91
CA LYS A 119 -26.77 -15.25 4.25
C LYS A 119 -28.20 -14.72 4.45
N GLU A 120 -28.49 -13.51 3.98
CA GLU A 120 -29.85 -12.95 4.05
C GLU A 120 -30.87 -13.78 3.25
N ALA A 121 -30.53 -14.18 2.03
CA ALA A 121 -31.40 -15.00 1.19
C ALA A 121 -31.59 -16.42 1.78
N LEU A 122 -30.53 -17.00 2.36
CA LEU A 122 -30.58 -18.29 3.03
C LEU A 122 -31.47 -18.25 4.28
N GLN A 123 -31.32 -17.22 5.11
CA GLN A 123 -32.10 -17.04 6.33
C GLN A 123 -33.59 -16.83 6.02
N LYS A 124 -33.90 -16.07 4.96
CA LYS A 124 -35.27 -15.89 4.48
C LYS A 124 -35.89 -17.20 3.99
N ALA A 125 -35.11 -18.04 3.30
CA ALA A 125 -35.57 -19.35 2.87
C ALA A 125 -35.82 -20.30 4.06
N GLU A 126 -34.97 -20.30 5.08
CA GLU A 126 -35.17 -21.09 6.32
C GLU A 126 -36.38 -20.61 7.14
N GLU A 127 -36.67 -19.31 7.14
CA GLU A 127 -37.85 -18.77 7.82
C GLU A 127 -39.15 -19.22 7.13
N LEU A 128 -39.17 -19.18 5.78
CA LEU A 128 -40.28 -19.69 4.98
C LEU A 128 -40.45 -21.20 5.10
N GLU A 129 -39.35 -21.95 5.27
CA GLU A 129 -39.39 -23.38 5.61
C GLU A 129 -40.06 -23.63 6.96
N LYS A 130 -39.68 -22.88 8.01
CA LYS A 130 -40.30 -22.98 9.35
C LYS A 130 -41.79 -22.61 9.34
N GLU A 131 -42.19 -21.71 8.45
CA GLU A 131 -43.60 -21.39 8.19
C GLU A 131 -44.34 -22.45 7.33
N GLY A 132 -43.65 -23.51 6.86
CA GLY A 132 -44.21 -24.58 6.03
C GLY A 132 -44.38 -24.20 4.55
N LYS A 133 -43.86 -23.06 4.10
CA LYS A 133 -43.95 -22.56 2.73
C LYS A 133 -42.71 -22.95 1.91
N TYR A 134 -42.52 -24.26 1.70
CA TYR A 134 -41.38 -24.82 0.98
C TYR A 134 -41.23 -24.31 -0.47
N LYS A 135 -42.34 -23.95 -1.13
CA LYS A 135 -42.34 -23.34 -2.48
C LYS A 135 -41.68 -21.96 -2.52
N ASP A 136 -42.04 -21.14 -1.54
CA ASP A 136 -41.49 -19.78 -1.41
C ASP A 136 -40.05 -19.84 -0.90
N ALA A 137 -39.74 -20.77 0.01
CA ALA A 137 -38.38 -21.04 0.48
C ALA A 137 -37.43 -21.43 -0.66
N TRP A 138 -37.85 -22.32 -1.56
CA TRP A 138 -37.06 -22.73 -2.72
C TRP A 138 -36.80 -21.57 -3.70
N THR A 139 -37.79 -20.70 -3.91
CA THR A 139 -37.66 -19.54 -4.80
C THR A 139 -36.83 -18.41 -4.17
N ALA A 140 -36.81 -18.32 -2.84
CA ALA A 140 -36.00 -17.37 -2.10
C ALA A 140 -34.51 -17.76 -2.01
N LEU A 141 -34.17 -19.04 -2.26
CA LEU A 141 -32.77 -19.47 -2.30
C LEU A 141 -32.03 -18.84 -3.49
N PRO A 142 -30.83 -18.28 -3.26
CA PRO A 142 -30.02 -17.73 -4.34
C PRO A 142 -29.53 -18.86 -5.26
N LYS A 143 -29.22 -18.57 -6.53
CA LYS A 143 -28.75 -19.60 -7.47
C LYS A 143 -27.30 -19.96 -7.19
N ALA A 144 -26.98 -21.25 -7.29
CA ALA A 144 -25.62 -21.76 -7.14
C ALA A 144 -24.62 -21.11 -8.12
N SER A 145 -25.08 -20.67 -9.30
CA SER A 145 -24.26 -19.95 -10.28
C SER A 145 -23.83 -18.56 -9.83
N ASP A 146 -24.60 -17.89 -8.95
CA ASP A 146 -24.28 -16.56 -8.44
C ASP A 146 -23.32 -16.61 -7.24
N TYR A 147 -23.21 -17.77 -6.59
CA TYR A 147 -22.41 -18.00 -5.38
C TYR A 147 -21.63 -19.31 -5.46
N PRO A 148 -20.55 -19.38 -6.28
CA PRO A 148 -19.78 -20.61 -6.48
C PRO A 148 -19.17 -21.15 -5.17
N ASP A 149 -18.74 -20.29 -4.25
CA ASP A 149 -18.22 -20.68 -2.93
C ASP A 149 -19.27 -21.35 -2.02
N PHE A 150 -20.57 -21.14 -2.26
CA PHE A 150 -21.68 -21.71 -1.48
C PHE A 150 -22.59 -22.63 -2.33
N ALA A 151 -22.17 -22.95 -3.55
CA ALA A 151 -22.97 -23.68 -4.52
C ALA A 151 -23.41 -25.07 -4.03
N GLU A 152 -22.55 -25.77 -3.30
CA GLU A 152 -22.89 -27.08 -2.71
C GLU A 152 -23.98 -26.97 -1.64
N VAL A 153 -23.90 -25.95 -0.77
CA VAL A 153 -24.89 -25.71 0.30
C VAL A 153 -26.23 -25.30 -0.28
N ILE A 154 -26.22 -24.42 -1.29
CA ILE A 154 -27.43 -24.01 -2.03
C ILE A 154 -28.11 -25.21 -2.68
N ARG A 155 -27.34 -26.04 -3.39
CA ARG A 155 -27.87 -27.21 -4.10
C ARG A 155 -28.44 -28.23 -3.12
N GLY A 156 -27.80 -28.45 -1.98
CA GLY A 156 -28.31 -29.31 -0.90
C GLY A 156 -29.67 -28.84 -0.40
N LYS A 157 -29.82 -27.56 -0.05
CA LYS A 157 -31.12 -27.02 0.40
C LYS A 157 -32.18 -26.98 -0.69
N GLN A 158 -31.80 -26.71 -1.93
CA GLN A 158 -32.72 -26.77 -3.07
C GLN A 158 -33.28 -28.19 -3.26
N ASP A 159 -32.45 -29.22 -3.10
CA ASP A 159 -32.85 -30.62 -3.17
C ASP A 159 -33.79 -30.99 -2.01
N GLU A 160 -33.46 -30.55 -0.78
CA GLU A 160 -34.32 -30.71 0.39
C GLU A 160 -35.70 -30.06 0.19
N TYR A 161 -35.75 -28.79 -0.21
CA TYR A 161 -37.02 -28.10 -0.46
C TYR A 161 -37.77 -28.68 -1.66
N SER A 162 -37.06 -29.16 -2.69
CA SER A 162 -37.68 -29.86 -3.84
C SER A 162 -38.36 -31.17 -3.43
N LYS A 163 -37.84 -31.90 -2.44
CA LYS A 163 -38.48 -33.12 -1.92
C LYS A 163 -39.82 -32.81 -1.24
N PHE A 164 -39.93 -31.68 -0.56
CA PHE A 164 -41.19 -31.22 0.03
C PHE A 164 -42.14 -30.57 -0.98
N LEU A 165 -41.59 -29.97 -2.05
CA LEU A 165 -42.36 -29.34 -3.12
C LEU A 165 -42.95 -30.33 -4.13
N ALA A 166 -42.40 -31.55 -4.20
CA ALA A 166 -42.91 -32.64 -5.00
C ALA A 166 -43.73 -33.62 -4.15
N PRO A 167 -45.03 -33.37 -3.87
CA PRO A 167 -45.92 -34.47 -3.55
C PRO A 167 -46.13 -35.26 -4.85
N ASN A 168 -45.55 -36.46 -4.95
CA ASN A 168 -45.82 -37.45 -6.01
C ASN A 168 -45.84 -36.93 -7.46
N LEU A 169 -44.68 -36.53 -8.01
CA LEU A 169 -44.57 -36.35 -9.47
C LEU A 169 -44.17 -37.63 -10.24
N PHE A 170 -43.97 -38.75 -9.53
CA PHE A 170 -43.63 -40.07 -10.11
C PHE A 170 -44.49 -41.22 -9.57
N THR A 171 -45.70 -40.94 -9.08
CA THR A 171 -46.72 -41.99 -9.05
C THR A 171 -47.52 -41.84 -10.33
N GLU A 172 -47.01 -42.42 -11.42
CA GLU A 172 -47.78 -42.62 -12.64
C GLU A 172 -49.10 -43.30 -12.29
N SER A 173 -50.19 -42.61 -12.63
CA SER A 173 -51.44 -43.25 -12.95
C SER A 173 -51.14 -44.32 -14.01
N ASN A 174 -51.28 -45.58 -13.63
CA ASN A 174 -51.21 -46.69 -14.55
C ASN A 174 -52.42 -46.59 -15.50
N ASP A 175 -52.11 -46.28 -16.74
CA ASP A 175 -52.81 -46.42 -18.01
C ASP A 175 -54.36 -46.46 -18.11
N ASN A 176 -54.82 -45.65 -19.05
CA ASN A 176 -56.14 -45.64 -19.64
C ASN A 176 -56.34 -46.83 -20.59
N ASN A 177 -57.56 -47.40 -20.66
CA ASN A 177 -58.19 -47.68 -21.96
C ASN A 177 -59.74 -47.84 -21.86
N VAL A 178 -60.45 -46.73 -22.07
CA VAL A 178 -61.56 -46.46 -23.03
C VAL A 178 -62.10 -47.67 -23.86
N PRO A 179 -63.35 -47.71 -24.41
CA PRO A 179 -64.71 -47.30 -23.95
C PRO A 179 -65.81 -48.40 -24.19
N THR A 180 -67.05 -48.10 -23.73
CA THR A 180 -68.42 -48.40 -24.27
C THR A 180 -68.64 -49.57 -25.27
N GLU A 181 -69.68 -50.41 -25.26
CA GLU A 181 -71.08 -50.28 -24.82
C GLU A 181 -71.82 -51.64 -24.99
N THR A 182 -72.96 -51.78 -24.30
CA THR A 182 -74.18 -52.60 -24.58
C THR A 182 -74.08 -54.08 -24.98
N THR A 183 -74.71 -54.96 -24.17
CA THR A 183 -76.11 -55.41 -24.38
C THR A 183 -76.69 -55.92 -23.07
#